data_AF-A0A0H5RUK3-F1
#
_entry.id   AF-A0A0H5RUK3-F1
#
_cell.length_a   1.000
_cell.length_b   1.000
_cell.length_c   1.000
_cell.angle_alpha   90.00
_cell.angle_beta   90.00
_cell.angle_gamma   90.00
#
_symmetry.space_group_name_H-M   'P 1'
#
loop_
_entity.id
_entity.type
_entity.pdbx_description
1 polymer ?
#
loop_
_entity_poly.entity_id
_entity_poly.type
_entity_poly.pdbx_seq_one_letter_code
_entity_poly.pdbx_strand_id
1 'polypeptide(L)' 'MGVPAAGRYAKGEVKRAEIKVAALAVLERDGEAGASMRVIAKEAGISLAGLMHYFPTRTVVDCGRA' A
#
# COMPACT_ATOMS: atom_id res chain seq x y z
N MET A 1 5.45 23.04 -20.98
CA MET A 1 6.71 22.55 -20.36
C MET A 1 6.36 22.10 -18.95
N GLY A 2 6.44 20.80 -18.64
CA GLY A 2 5.95 20.28 -17.36
C GLY A 2 6.39 18.85 -17.07
N VAL A 3 7.67 18.67 -16.78
CA VAL A 3 8.15 17.52 -15.99
C VAL A 3 8.95 18.10 -14.84
N PRO A 4 8.57 17.81 -13.58
CA PRO A 4 9.39 16.85 -12.85
C PRO A 4 8.61 16.07 -11.75
N ALA A 5 8.69 14.74 -11.76
CA ALA A 5 8.33 13.93 -10.58
C ALA A 5 9.25 12.73 -10.33
N ALA A 6 10.41 12.65 -10.99
CA ALA A 6 11.35 11.54 -10.84
C ALA A 6 11.82 11.35 -9.37
N GLY A 7 11.96 12.43 -8.60
CA GLY A 7 12.35 12.36 -7.18
C GLY A 7 11.22 11.90 -6.22
N ARG A 8 9.95 12.05 -6.61
CA ARG A 8 8.81 11.56 -5.81
C ARG A 8 8.56 10.08 -6.04
N TYR A 9 8.81 9.59 -7.26
CA TYR A 9 8.66 8.18 -7.62
C TYR A 9 9.70 7.30 -6.92
N ALA A 10 10.98 7.69 -6.93
CA ALA A 10 12.05 6.96 -6.23
C ALA A 10 11.79 6.84 -4.72
N LYS A 11 11.31 7.92 -4.07
CA LYS A 11 10.87 7.86 -2.66
C LYS A 11 9.61 6.98 -2.47
N GLY A 12 8.70 7.00 -3.43
CA GLY A 12 7.50 6.16 -3.42
C GLY A 12 7.80 4.67 -3.59
N GLU A 13 8.80 4.31 -4.38
CA GLU A 13 9.24 2.92 -4.56
C GLU A 13 9.91 2.37 -3.29
N VAL A 14 10.80 3.15 -2.66
CA VAL A 14 11.38 2.80 -1.36
C VAL A 14 10.28 2.62 -0.31
N LYS A 15 9.31 3.55 -0.24
CA LYS A 15 8.18 3.45 0.69
C LYS A 15 7.30 2.25 0.38
N ARG A 16 7.05 1.91 -0.88
CA ARG A 16 6.33 0.69 -1.27
C ARG A 16 7.04 -0.58 -0.83
N ALA A 17 8.38 -0.62 -0.91
CA ALA A 17 9.16 -1.75 -0.42
C ALA A 17 9.03 -1.89 1.10
N GLU A 18 9.11 -0.78 1.85
CA GLU A 18 8.88 -0.77 3.30
C GLU A 18 7.47 -1.29 3.67
N ILE A 19 6.43 -0.88 2.93
CA ILE A 19 5.06 -1.36 3.17
C ILE A 19 4.95 -2.87 2.94
N LYS A 20 5.63 -3.42 1.92
CA LYS A 20 5.64 -4.87 1.66
C LYS A 20 6.34 -5.65 2.77
N VAL A 21 7.46 -5.14 3.27
CA VAL A 21 8.19 -5.77 4.38
C VAL A 21 7.33 -5.76 5.65
N ALA A 22 6.68 -4.63 5.95
CA ALA A 22 5.74 -4.53 7.07
C ALA A 22 4.54 -5.48 6.91
N ALA A 23 4.00 -5.59 5.69
CA ALA A 23 2.94 -6.56 5.40
C ALA A 23 3.39 -7.99 5.70
N LEU A 24 4.58 -8.38 5.21
CA LEU A 24 5.11 -9.72 5.44
C LEU A 24 5.28 -10.02 6.94
N ALA A 25 5.82 -9.08 7.71
CA ALA A 25 5.99 -9.22 9.15
C ALA A 25 4.65 -9.40 9.89
N VAL A 26 3.59 -8.70 9.45
CA VAL A 26 2.24 -8.88 10.02
C VAL A 26 1.64 -10.22 9.61
N LEU A 27 1.82 -10.66 8.36
CA LEU A 27 1.40 -11.99 7.91
C LEU A 27 2.09 -13.10 8.72
N GLU A 28 3.38 -12.98 8.98
CA GLU A 28 4.14 -13.96 9.75
C GLU A 28 3.71 -14.01 11.23
N ARG A 29 3.36 -12.84 11.82
CA ARG A 29 2.94 -12.76 13.22
C ARG A 29 1.48 -13.15 13.45
N ASP A 30 0.57 -12.64 12.63
CA ASP A 30 -0.87 -12.65 12.88
C ASP A 30 -1.65 -13.44 11.81
N GLY A 31 -0.97 -13.95 10.77
CA GLY A 31 -1.57 -14.66 9.64
C GLY A 31 -2.38 -13.76 8.70
N GLU A 32 -2.95 -14.36 7.65
CA GLU A 32 -3.84 -13.68 6.68
C GLU A 32 -5.02 -12.96 7.37
N ALA A 33 -5.57 -13.56 8.44
CA ALA A 33 -6.70 -12.98 9.17
C ALA A 33 -6.32 -11.70 9.95
N GLY A 34 -5.07 -11.59 10.42
CA GLY A 34 -4.56 -10.42 11.13
C GLY A 34 -3.96 -9.34 10.23
N ALA A 35 -3.57 -9.69 9.00
CA ALA A 35 -2.97 -8.81 8.01
C ALA A 35 -3.97 -7.86 7.32
N SER A 36 -4.71 -7.09 8.12
CA SER A 36 -5.60 -6.05 7.62
C SER A 36 -4.82 -4.81 7.16
N MET A 37 -5.32 -4.11 6.13
CA MET A 37 -4.70 -2.87 5.61
C MET A 37 -4.43 -1.81 6.69
N ARG A 38 -5.26 -1.75 7.74
CA ARG A 38 -5.03 -0.86 8.90
C ARG A 38 -3.81 -1.29 9.73
N VAL A 39 -3.62 -2.59 9.95
CA VAL A 39 -2.50 -3.13 10.70
C VAL A 39 -1.21 -2.91 9.92
N ILE A 40 -1.22 -3.22 8.63
CA ILE A 40 -0.09 -2.98 7.73
C ILE A 40 0.27 -1.50 7.64
N ALA A 41 -0.72 -0.60 7.57
CA ALA A 41 -0.48 0.84 7.56
C ALA A 41 0.18 1.31 8.86
N LYS A 42 -0.33 0.84 10.01
CA LYS A 42 0.24 1.12 11.33
C LYS A 42 1.70 0.64 11.43
N GLU A 43 1.97 -0.57 10.95
CA GLU A 43 3.31 -1.17 11.01
C GLU A 43 4.29 -0.50 10.04
N ALA A 44 3.82 -0.10 8.86
CA ALA A 44 4.62 0.67 7.89
C ALA A 44 4.78 2.16 8.27
N GLY A 45 4.20 2.61 9.39
CA GLY A 45 4.28 3.99 9.85
C GLY A 45 3.60 4.99 8.92
N ILE A 46 2.54 4.57 8.21
CA ILE A 46 1.79 5.43 7.29
C ILE A 46 0.29 5.42 7.59
N SER A 47 -0.40 6.48 7.16
CA SER A 47 -1.86 6.53 7.25
C SER A 47 -2.51 5.56 6.26
N LEU A 48 -3.69 5.03 6.60
CA LEU A 48 -4.47 4.17 5.70
C LEU A 48 -4.72 4.82 4.32
N ALA A 49 -5.02 6.13 4.30
CA ALA A 49 -5.17 6.88 3.05
C ALA A 49 -3.88 6.93 2.21
N GLY A 50 -2.72 7.03 2.86
CA GLY A 50 -1.41 6.95 2.20
C GLY A 50 -1.13 5.55 1.66
N LEU A 51 -1.50 4.51 2.41
CA LEU A 51 -1.40 3.12 1.96
C LEU A 51 -2.31 2.85 0.75
N MET A 52 -3.55 3.35 0.78
CA MET A 52 -4.48 3.25 -0.36
C MET A 52 -4.01 4.04 -1.59
N HIS A 53 -3.21 5.09 -1.42
CA HIS A 53 -2.59 5.80 -2.54
C HIS A 53 -1.52 4.96 -3.24
N TYR A 54 -0.79 4.13 -2.48
CA TYR A 54 0.20 3.21 -3.05
C TYR A 54 -0.41 1.91 -3.57
N PHE A 55 -1.44 1.41 -2.88
CA PHE A 55 -2.19 0.19 -3.17
C PHE A 55 -3.68 0.54 -3.26
N PRO A 56 -4.12 1.16 -4.38
CA PRO A 56 -5.54 1.36 -4.60
C PRO A 56 -6.20 -0.02 -4.58
N THR A 57 -7.12 -0.24 -3.65
CA THR A 57 -7.89 -1.48 -3.59
C THR A 57 -8.69 -1.54 -4.88
N ARG A 58 -8.34 -2.47 -5.77
CA ARG A 58 -9.19 -2.78 -6.92
C ARG A 58 -10.39 -3.55 -6.40
N THR A 59 -11.33 -2.85 -5.79
CA THR A 59 -12.64 -3.39 -5.48
C THR A 59 -13.32 -3.71 -6.81
N VAL A 60 -13.85 -4.92 -6.91
CA VAL A 60 -14.51 -5.54 -8.08
C VAL A 60 -15.77 -4.82 -8.60
N VAL A 61 -15.93 -3.53 -8.29
CA VAL A 61 -17.07 -2.69 -8.69
C VAL A 61 -16.96 -2.18 -10.14
N ASP A 62 -15.83 -2.37 -10.82
CA ASP A 62 -15.74 -2.21 -12.29
C ASP A 62 -16.13 -3.47 -13.07
N CYS A 63 -17.11 -4.24 -12.58
CA CYS A 63 -17.85 -5.19 -13.42
C CYS A 63 -19.35 -4.92 -13.31
N GLY A 64 -19.77 -3.82 -13.91
CA GLY A 64 -21.11 -3.67 -14.47
C GLY A 64 -20.94 -3.19 -15.91
N ARG A 65 -21.49 -3.95 -16.87
CA ARG A 65 -21.66 -3.66 -18.32
C ARG A 65 -20.72 -4.39 -19.29
N ALA A 66 -21.02 -5.66 -19.56
CA ALA A 66 -21.46 -6.16 -20.88
C ALA A 66 -22.09 -7.53 -20.70
#